data_AF-A0A920P412-F1
#
_entry.id   AF-A0A920P412-F1
#
_cell.length_a   1.000
_cell.length_b   1.000
_cell.length_c   1.000
_cell.angle_alpha   90.00
_cell.angle_beta   90.00
_cell.angle_gamma   90.00
#
_symmetry.space_group_name_H-M   'P 1'
#
loop_
_entity.id
_entity.type
_entity.pdbx_description
1 polymer ?
#
loop_
_entity_poly.entity_id
_entity_poly.type
_entity_poly.pdbx_seq_one_letter_code
_entity_poly.pdbx_strand_id
1 'polypeptide(L)' 'MGLYDAVLIKDNHIALAGSTEAAVEQARAAVGPETTIEIEVESTEQLEAAIAAGADIVMLDNMR' A
#
# COMPACT_ATOMS: atom_id res chain seq x y z
N MET A 1 -22.96 8.41 -6.16
CA MET A 1 -21.54 8.49 -6.53
C MET A 1 -20.78 7.88 -5.37
N GLY A 2 -20.28 6.64 -5.55
CA GLY A 2 -19.74 5.82 -4.47
C GLY A 2 -18.22 5.91 -4.40
N LEU A 3 -17.69 5.91 -3.18
CA LEU A 3 -16.26 5.84 -2.83
C LEU A 3 -15.66 4.47 -3.20
N TYR A 4 -15.42 4.18 -4.48
CA TYR A 4 -15.02 2.83 -4.92
C TYR A 4 -13.74 2.74 -5.76
N ASP A 5 -12.87 3.76 -5.77
CA ASP A 5 -11.69 3.73 -6.66
C ASP A 5 -10.34 3.61 -5.94
N ALA A 6 -10.33 3.17 -4.68
CA ALA A 6 -9.09 2.96 -3.92
C ALA A 6 -9.02 1.60 -3.22
N VAL A 7 -7.84 0.98 -3.26
CA VAL A 7 -7.45 -0.17 -2.45
C VAL A 7 -6.66 0.33 -1.26
N LEU A 8 -7.06 -0.07 -0.05
CA LEU A 8 -6.31 0.20 1.17
C LEU A 8 -5.54 -1.05 1.60
N ILE A 9 -4.21 -0.96 1.62
CA ILE A 9 -3.30 -1.98 2.13
C ILE A 9 -3.00 -1.64 3.60
N LYS A 10 -3.32 -2.57 4.48
CA LYS A 10 -3.05 -2.50 5.93
C LYS A 10 -1.90 -3.43 6.33
N ASP A 11 -1.43 -3.29 7.56
CA ASP A 11 -0.40 -4.14 8.20
C ASP A 11 -0.63 -5.66 7.98
N ASN A 12 -1.86 -6.13 8.12
CA ASN A 12 -2.22 -7.53 7.93
C ASN A 12 -2.02 -8.01 6.48
N HIS A 13 -2.23 -7.13 5.49
CA HIS A 13 -1.99 -7.44 4.08
C HIS A 13 -0.49 -7.51 3.79
N ILE A 14 0.29 -6.59 4.37
CA ILE A 14 1.76 -6.62 4.28
C ILE A 14 2.30 -7.91 4.91
N ALA A 15 1.79 -8.32 6.07
CA ALA A 15 2.18 -9.56 6.73
C ALA A 15 1.86 -10.81 5.90
N LEU A 16 0.72 -10.82 5.19
CA LEU A 16 0.34 -11.91 4.28
C LEU A 16 1.17 -11.92 2.99
N ALA A 17 1.52 -10.75 2.46
CA ALA A 17 2.36 -10.60 1.27
C ALA A 17 3.85 -10.84 1.56
N GLY A 18 4.27 -10.71 2.82
CA GLY A 18 5.64 -10.92 3.30
C GLY A 18 6.54 -9.68 3.25
N SER A 19 6.17 -8.64 2.50
CA SER A 19 6.88 -7.34 2.45
C SER A 19 5.94 -6.24 1.93
N THR A 20 6.33 -4.98 2.15
CA THR A 20 5.57 -3.81 1.69
C THR A 20 5.54 -3.74 0.16
N GLU A 21 6.67 -3.99 -0.48
CA GLU A 21 6.80 -4.00 -1.93
C GLU A 21 5.92 -5.09 -2.54
N ALA A 22 5.99 -6.31 -2.00
CA ALA A 22 5.15 -7.41 -2.49
C ALA A 22 3.66 -7.12 -2.32
N ALA A 23 3.25 -6.43 -1.25
CA ALA A 23 1.86 -6.06 -1.05
C ALA A 23 1.37 -5.07 -2.13
N VAL A 24 2.16 -4.03 -2.42
CA VAL A 24 1.83 -3.02 -3.42
C VAL A 24 1.86 -3.61 -4.83
N GLU A 25 2.86 -4.42 -5.17
CA GLU A 25 2.97 -5.08 -6.48
C GLU A 25 1.79 -6.03 -6.73
N GLN A 26 1.43 -6.86 -5.74
CA GLN A 26 0.29 -7.78 -5.85
C GLN A 26 -1.03 -7.01 -5.97
N ALA A 27 -1.21 -5.96 -5.17
CA ALA A 27 -2.38 -5.10 -5.28
C ALA A 27 -2.47 -4.47 -6.67
N ARG A 28 -1.38 -3.89 -7.17
CA ARG A 28 -1.31 -3.28 -8.51
C ARG A 28 -1.61 -4.28 -9.62
N ALA A 29 -1.10 -5.51 -9.52
CA ALA A 29 -1.40 -6.57 -10.48
C ALA A 29 -2.88 -7.00 -10.43
N ALA A 30 -3.54 -6.92 -9.28
CA ALA A 30 -4.93 -7.33 -9.10
C ALA A 30 -5.94 -6.27 -9.57
N VAL A 31 -5.70 -4.98 -9.30
CA VAL A 31 -6.66 -3.91 -9.61
C VAL A 31 -6.31 -3.08 -10.85
N GLY A 32 -5.08 -3.20 -11.35
CA GLY A 32 -4.61 -2.44 -12.50
C GLY A 32 -4.16 -1.01 -12.16
N PRO A 33 -3.72 -0.24 -13.17
CA PRO A 33 -3.11 1.07 -12.97
C PRO A 33 -4.10 2.20 -12.71
N GLU A 34 -5.38 2.03 -13.03
CA GLU A 34 -6.39 3.10 -12.88
C GLU A 34 -6.94 3.22 -11.45
N THR A 35 -6.74 2.20 -10.61
CA THR A 35 -7.19 2.19 -9.22
C THR A 35 -6.12 2.77 -8.31
N THR A 36 -6.51 3.64 -7.38
CA THR A 36 -5.60 4.22 -6.40
C THR A 36 -5.19 3.16 -5.37
N ILE A 37 -3.90 3.08 -5.04
CA ILE A 37 -3.38 2.22 -3.97
C ILE A 37 -2.95 3.11 -2.80
N GLU A 38 -3.64 2.96 -1.69
CA GLU A 38 -3.30 3.55 -0.40
C GLU A 38 -2.68 2.47 0.51
N ILE A 39 -1.64 2.82 1.26
CA ILE A 39 -0.97 1.90 2.18
C ILE A 39 -0.66 2.54 3.53
N GLU A 40 -0.98 1.83 4.61
CA GLU A 40 -0.59 2.19 5.99
C GLU A 40 0.83 1.65 6.27
N VAL A 41 1.73 2.53 6.73
CA VAL A 41 3.11 2.20 7.12
C VAL A 41 3.42 2.71 8.52
N GLU A 42 4.24 1.95 9.27
CA GLU A 42 4.61 2.25 10.65
C GLU A 42 6.09 2.66 10.81
N SER A 43 6.90 2.52 9.74
CA SER A 43 8.33 2.85 9.76
C SER A 43 8.79 3.56 8.50
N THR A 44 9.91 4.29 8.61
CA THR A 44 10.56 4.95 7.46
C THR A 44 11.01 3.94 6.39
N GLU A 45 11.44 2.74 6.81
CA GLU A 45 11.81 1.66 5.89
C GLU A 45 10.61 1.21 5.05
N GLN A 46 9.44 1.04 5.68
CA GLN A 46 8.21 0.71 4.97
C GLN A 46 7.74 1.87 4.07
N LEU A 47 7.92 3.12 4.50
CA LEU A 47 7.62 4.29 3.68
C LEU A 47 8.47 4.30 2.40
N GLU A 48 9.78 4.10 2.51
CA GLU A 48 10.69 4.02 1.37
C GLU A 48 10.31 2.88 0.41
N ALA A 49 10.01 1.70 0.96
CA ALA A 49 9.53 0.55 0.22
C ALA A 49 8.21 0.83 -0.53
N ALA A 50 7.23 1.43 0.14
CA ALA A 50 5.93 1.78 -0.46
C ALA A 50 6.07 2.78 -1.61
N ILE A 51 6.92 3.80 -1.45
CA ILE A 51 7.21 4.77 -2.51
C ILE A 51 7.89 4.09 -3.69
N ALA A 52 8.90 3.25 -3.44
CA ALA A 52 9.62 2.53 -4.48
C ALA A 52 8.72 1.57 -5.27
N ALA A 53 7.74 0.96 -4.60
CA ALA A 53 6.76 0.05 -5.21
C ALA A 53 5.62 0.75 -5.96
N GLY A 54 5.52 2.07 -5.87
CA GLY A 54 4.52 2.87 -6.60
C GLY A 54 3.14 2.90 -5.95
N ALA A 55 3.09 2.94 -4.61
CA ALA A 55 1.87 3.32 -3.89
C ALA A 55 1.49 4.77 -4.22
N ASP A 56 0.19 5.04 -4.40
CA ASP A 56 -0.31 6.37 -4.76
C ASP A 56 -0.47 7.26 -3.52
N ILE A 57 -0.88 6.67 -2.39
CA ILE A 57 -1.06 7.34 -1.10
C ILE A 57 -0.37 6.51 -0.02
N VAL A 58 0.45 7.15 0.81
CA VAL A 58 1.06 6.50 1.97
C VAL A 58 0.57 7.17 3.24
N MET A 59 -0.10 6.39 4.08
CA MET A 59 -0.58 6.80 5.38
C MET A 59 0.44 6.42 6.45
N LEU A 60 0.91 7.43 7.17
CA LEU A 60 1.85 7.28 8.26
C LEU A 60 1.05 6.96 9.53
N ASP A 61 0.88 5.67 9.84
CA ASP A 61 0.18 5.27 11.07
C ASP A 61 1.18 5.05 12.20
N ASN A 62 0.93 5.72 13.33
CA ASN A 62 1.70 5.57 14.57
C ASN A 62 3.24 5.52 14.41
N MET A 63 3.80 6.27 13.46
CA MET A 63 5.25 6.34 13.25
C MET A 63 5.97 6.65 14.57
N ARG A 64 6.94 5.81 14.92
CA ARG A 64 7.79 5.96 16.10
C ARG A 64 9.16 6.52 15.74
#